data_AF-A0A3D4S7T5-F1
#
_entry.id   AF-A0A3D4S7T5-F1
#
_cell.length_a   1.000
_cell.length_b   1.000
_cell.length_c   1.000
_cell.angle_alpha   90.00
_cell.angle_beta   90.00
_cell.angle_gamma   90.00
#
_symmetry.space_group_name_H-M   'P 1'
#
loop_
_entity.id
_entity.type
_entity.pdbx_description
1 polymer ?
#
loop_
_entity_poly.entity_id
_entity_poly.type
_entity_poly.pdbx_seq_one_letter_code
_entity_poly.pdbx_strand_id
1 'polypeptide(L)'
;IEKHLKVKLGEYELEELSPIVIQKYITELMQSGNLTTGKGLAANSVNGIITVIQNSLKLAYTLGELKEYTTDKIRRPKTKEKEVSCFSLAEQKKIEQAALSNNKRKFIGIVICLYSGLRIGELLALRCSEC
;
A
#
# COMPACT_ATOMS: atom_id res chain seq x y z
N ILE A 1 -8.57 3.62 1.49
CA ILE A 1 -8.23 5.05 1.68
C ILE A 1 -9.52 5.85 1.88
N GLU A 2 -10.45 5.82 0.92
CA GLU A 2 -11.78 6.47 1.03
C GLU A 2 -12.55 6.12 2.31
N LYS A 3 -12.63 4.83 2.67
CA LYS A 3 -13.39 4.37 3.85
C LYS A 3 -12.81 4.79 5.21
N HIS A 4 -11.52 5.11 5.29
CA HIS A 4 -10.87 5.43 6.57
C HIS A 4 -10.76 6.94 6.80
N LEU A 5 -10.43 7.70 5.75
CA LEU A 5 -10.30 9.15 5.84
C LEU A 5 -11.66 9.83 5.98
N LYS A 6 -12.63 9.49 5.12
CA LYS A 6 -13.93 10.18 5.07
C LYS A 6 -14.77 10.01 6.34
N VAL A 7 -14.67 8.86 7.00
CA VAL A 7 -15.51 8.50 8.15
C VAL A 7 -15.05 9.16 9.46
N LYS A 8 -13.77 9.53 9.60
CA LYS A 8 -13.25 10.12 10.85
C LYS A 8 -12.63 11.50 10.71
N LEU A 9 -12.11 11.85 9.54
CA LEU A 9 -11.47 13.15 9.30
C LEU A 9 -12.33 14.06 8.39
N GLY A 10 -13.49 13.60 7.92
CA GLY A 10 -14.37 14.38 7.06
C GLY A 10 -15.18 15.46 7.79
N GLU A 11 -15.32 15.35 9.11
CA GLU A 11 -16.08 16.27 9.96
C GLU A 11 -15.19 17.33 10.63
N TYR A 12 -13.86 17.25 10.49
CA TYR A 12 -12.94 18.22 11.07
C TYR A 12 -12.65 19.32 10.05
N GLU A 13 -12.71 20.58 10.50
CA GLU A 13 -12.18 21.68 9.71
C GLU A 13 -10.64 21.58 9.63
N LEU A 14 -10.06 22.09 8.54
CA LEU A 14 -8.61 22.03 8.29
C LEU A 14 -7.77 22.60 9.45
N GLU A 15 -8.34 23.57 10.17
CA GLU A 15 -7.72 24.28 11.27
C GLU A 15 -7.73 23.48 12.59
N GLU A 16 -8.61 22.48 12.72
CA GLU A 16 -8.72 21.61 13.89
C GLU A 16 -7.77 20.40 13.81
N LEU A 17 -7.17 20.16 12.64
CA LEU A 17 -6.22 19.07 12.38
C LEU A 17 -4.84 19.36 12.98
N SER A 18 -4.79 19.44 14.31
CA SER A 18 -3.53 19.55 15.04
C SER A 18 -2.71 18.25 14.98
N PRO A 19 -1.38 18.32 15.19
CA PRO A 19 -0.52 17.13 15.22
C PRO A 19 -0.97 16.09 16.25
N ILE A 20 -1.57 16.53 17.37
CA ILE A 20 -2.09 15.66 18.43
C ILE A 20 -3.30 14.86 17.94
N VAL A 21 -4.25 15.51 17.24
CA VAL A 21 -5.43 14.85 16.67
C VAL A 21 -5.01 13.79 15.67
N ILE A 22 -4.04 14.11 14.81
CA ILE A 22 -3.54 13.18 13.80
C ILE A 22 -2.77 12.02 14.47
N GLN A 23 -1.97 12.28 15.50
CA GLN A 23 -1.27 11.22 16.25
C GLN A 23 -2.25 10.28 16.97
N LYS A 24 -3.33 10.81 17.54
CA LYS A 24 -4.41 10.01 18.14
C LYS A 24 -5.09 9.14 17.08
N TYR A 25 -5.42 9.72 15.93
CA TYR A 25 -6.01 8.98 14.81
C TYR A 25 -5.09 7.85 14.31
N ILE A 26 -3.79 8.09 14.18
CA ILE A 26 -2.79 7.06 13.83
C ILE A 26 -2.78 5.92 14.85
N THR A 27 -2.83 6.26 16.14
CA THR A 27 -2.83 5.27 17.23
C THR A 27 -4.10 4.41 17.18
N GLU A 28 -5.26 5.02 16.94
CA GLU A 28 -6.51 4.31 16.73
C GLU A 28 -6.46 3.39 15.51
N LEU A 29 -5.90 3.84 14.38
CA LEU A 29 -5.71 3.00 13.20
C LEU A 29 -4.82 1.79 13.48
N MET A 30 -3.79 1.96 14.31
CA MET A 30 -2.92 0.86 14.72
C MET A 30 -3.56 -0.12 15.70
N GLN A 31 -4.60 0.29 16.45
CA GLN A 31 -5.26 -0.56 17.45
C GLN A 31 -6.51 -1.25 16.90
N SER A 32 -7.33 -0.53 16.12
CA SER A 32 -8.65 -0.99 15.67
C SER A 32 -8.98 -0.56 14.23
N GLY A 33 -7.98 -0.18 13.44
CA GLY A 33 -8.18 0.34 12.09
C GLY A 33 -8.67 -0.67 11.04
N ASN A 34 -8.76 -1.97 11.33
CA ASN A 34 -9.28 -2.96 10.39
C ASN A 34 -10.81 -3.10 10.52
N LEU A 35 -11.55 -2.52 9.58
CA LEU A 35 -13.02 -2.54 9.55
C LEU A 35 -13.62 -3.95 9.38
N THR A 36 -12.84 -4.93 8.93
CA THR A 36 -13.32 -6.30 8.69
C THR A 36 -13.01 -7.24 9.84
N THR A 37 -11.90 -7.02 10.58
CA THR A 37 -11.46 -7.93 11.65
C THR A 37 -11.48 -7.29 13.05
N GLY A 38 -11.72 -5.98 13.15
CA GLY A 38 -11.66 -5.21 14.39
C GLY A 38 -10.25 -5.03 14.96
N LYS A 39 -9.21 -5.57 14.30
CA LYS A 39 -7.81 -5.50 14.73
C LYS A 39 -7.11 -4.24 14.22
N GLY A 40 -5.87 -4.04 14.66
CA GLY A 40 -4.98 -3.01 14.16
C GLY A 40 -4.69 -3.11 12.66
N LEU A 41 -4.56 -1.96 12.00
CA LEU A 41 -4.11 -1.87 10.62
C LEU A 41 -2.59 -2.08 10.54
N ALA A 42 -2.11 -2.71 9.45
CA ALA A 42 -0.68 -2.90 9.24
C ALA A 42 0.08 -1.57 9.16
N ALA A 43 1.29 -1.51 9.72
CA ALA A 43 2.12 -0.29 9.75
C ALA A 43 2.32 0.34 8.37
N ASN A 44 2.47 -0.46 7.31
CA ASN A 44 2.60 0.03 5.93
C ASN A 44 1.34 0.76 5.45
N SER A 45 0.16 0.22 5.76
CA SER A 45 -1.10 0.86 5.40
C SER A 45 -1.30 2.16 6.18
N VAL A 46 -0.94 2.18 7.47
CA VAL A 46 -0.97 3.40 8.29
C VAL A 46 0.01 4.45 7.75
N ASN A 47 1.23 4.07 7.37
CA ASN A 47 2.20 4.97 6.74
C ASN A 47 1.70 5.55 5.41
N GLY A 48 0.95 4.77 4.63
CA GLY A 48 0.26 5.25 3.44
C GLY A 48 -0.77 6.33 3.77
N ILE A 49 -1.61 6.10 4.80
CA ILE A 49 -2.61 7.08 5.25
C ILE A 49 -1.93 8.37 5.75
N ILE A 50 -0.87 8.26 6.56
CA ILE A 50 -0.09 9.42 7.04
C ILE A 50 0.44 10.24 5.87
N THR A 51 0.96 9.57 4.84
CA THR A 51 1.53 10.24 3.66
C THR A 51 0.46 11.00 2.89
N VAL A 52 -0.74 10.43 2.74
CA VAL A 52 -1.88 11.14 2.13
C VAL A 52 -2.26 12.39 2.94
N ILE A 53 -2.39 12.27 4.26
CA ILE A 53 -2.74 13.40 5.14
C ILE A 53 -1.69 14.52 5.04
N GLN A 54 -0.40 14.18 5.15
CA GLN A 54 0.68 15.16 5.06
C GLN A 54 0.70 15.87 3.70
N ASN A 55 0.53 15.13 2.60
CA ASN A 55 0.50 15.73 1.27
C ASN A 55 -0.71 16.65 1.08
N SER A 56 -1.90 16.25 1.58
CA SER A 56 -3.10 17.09 1.52
C SER A 56 -2.94 18.38 2.31
N LEU A 57 -2.40 18.32 3.54
CA LEU A 57 -2.18 19.51 4.38
C LEU A 57 -1.08 20.40 3.83
N LYS A 58 -0.03 19.82 3.24
CA LYS A 58 1.00 20.58 2.54
C LYS A 58 0.45 21.32 1.33
N LEU A 59 -0.46 20.70 0.59
CA LEU A 59 -1.16 21.34 -0.53
C LEU A 59 -2.04 22.51 -0.03
N ALA A 60 -2.85 22.29 1.02
CA ALA A 60 -3.68 23.34 1.61
C ALA A 60 -2.86 24.55 2.09
N TYR A 61 -1.71 24.30 2.73
CA TYR A 61 -0.76 25.35 3.10
C TYR A 61 -0.21 26.11 1.90
N THR A 62 0.18 25.39 0.83
CA THR A 62 0.71 26.00 -0.39
C THR A 62 -0.34 26.87 -1.11
N LEU A 63 -1.61 26.49 -1.01
CA LEU A 63 -2.73 27.24 -1.58
C LEU A 63 -3.19 28.42 -0.69
N GLY A 64 -2.60 28.59 0.50
CA GLY A 64 -2.96 29.67 1.44
C GLY A 64 -4.22 29.40 2.27
N GLU A 65 -4.81 28.21 2.14
CA GLU A 65 -5.99 27.75 2.90
C GLU A 65 -5.64 27.36 4.35
N LEU A 66 -4.34 27.21 4.65
CA LEU A 66 -3.84 26.88 5.98
C LEU A 66 -2.76 27.89 6.37
N LYS A 67 -2.87 28.49 7.57
CA LYS A 67 -1.92 29.48 8.07
C LYS A 67 -0.57 28.88 8.47
N GLU A 68 -0.56 27.65 8.98
CA GLU A 68 0.65 26.97 9.47
C GLU A 68 0.66 25.48 9.15
N TYR A 69 1.79 24.98 8.66
CA TYR A 69 2.01 23.54 8.45
C TYR A 69 2.73 22.92 9.65
N THR A 70 2.05 22.09 10.43
CA THR A 70 2.58 21.52 11.70
C THR A 70 2.72 19.99 11.69
N THR A 71 2.44 19.34 10.57
CA THR A 71 2.31 17.87 10.47
C THR A 71 3.59 17.11 10.14
N ASP A 72 4.70 17.82 9.96
CA ASP A 72 6.05 17.25 9.87
C ASP A 72 6.48 16.54 11.18
N LYS A 73 5.93 16.94 12.32
CA LYS A 73 6.29 16.42 13.65
C LYS A 73 5.63 15.09 14.03
N ILE A 74 4.84 14.49 13.14
CA ILE A 74 4.09 13.27 13.43
C ILE A 74 5.02 12.04 13.47
N ARG A 75 4.87 11.21 14.51
CA ARG A 75 5.66 9.99 14.65
C ARG A 75 5.08 8.87 13.81
N ARG A 76 5.86 8.42 12.82
CA ARG A 76 5.50 7.29 11.96
C ARG A 76 5.69 5.95 12.69
N PRO A 77 4.77 4.99 12.55
CA PRO A 77 4.97 3.64 13.05
C PRO A 77 6.17 2.97 12.39
N LYS A 78 6.98 2.28 13.18
CA LYS A 78 8.09 1.47 12.67
C LYS A 78 7.52 0.33 11.83
N THR A 79 7.84 0.33 10.55
CA THR A 79 7.59 -0.82 9.69
C THR A 79 8.53 -1.95 10.11
N LYS A 80 7.98 -3.08 10.54
CA LYS A 80 8.72 -4.34 10.47
C LYS A 80 8.68 -4.75 9.00
N GLU A 81 9.81 -4.63 8.32
CA GLU A 81 9.93 -5.16 6.97
C GLU A 81 9.64 -6.66 7.03
N LYS A 82 8.65 -7.09 6.24
CA LYS A 82 8.49 -8.53 6.01
C LYS A 82 9.62 -8.92 5.07
N GLU A 83 10.42 -9.89 5.48
CA GLU A 83 11.39 -10.51 4.58
C GLU A 83 10.65 -10.98 3.33
N VAL A 84 11.09 -10.50 2.18
CA VAL A 84 10.58 -10.96 0.90
C VAL A 84 11.16 -12.36 0.70
N SER A 85 10.31 -13.38 0.80
CA SER A 85 10.71 -14.75 0.52
C SER A 85 10.96 -14.89 -0.98
N CYS A 86 12.23 -14.98 -1.37
CA CYS A 86 12.63 -15.34 -2.72
C CYS A 86 12.62 -16.86 -2.88
N PHE A 87 12.22 -17.35 -4.06
CA PHE A 87 12.36 -18.77 -4.37
C PHE A 87 13.82 -19.14 -4.54
N SER A 88 14.22 -20.28 -3.97
CA SER A 88 15.47 -20.94 -4.31
C SER A 88 15.41 -21.54 -5.72
N LEU A 89 16.57 -21.81 -6.30
CA LEU A 89 16.66 -22.48 -7.62
C LEU A 89 15.92 -23.83 -7.64
N ALA A 90 15.93 -24.56 -6.52
CA ALA A 90 15.23 -25.84 -6.41
C ALA A 90 13.70 -25.67 -6.40
N GLU A 91 13.19 -24.65 -5.72
CA GLU A 91 11.76 -24.32 -5.72
C GLU A 91 11.30 -23.81 -7.09
N GLN A 92 12.10 -22.93 -7.71
CA GLN A 92 11.84 -22.47 -9.07
C GLN A 92 11.74 -23.64 -10.05
N LYS A 93 12.68 -24.59 -10.02
CA LYS A 93 12.64 -25.79 -10.88
C LYS A 93 11.38 -26.64 -10.66
N LYS A 94 10.91 -26.78 -9.42
CA LYS A 94 9.66 -27.48 -9.10
C LYS A 94 8.45 -26.76 -9.69
N ILE A 95 8.42 -25.42 -9.60
CA ILE A 95 7.35 -24.59 -10.19
C ILE A 95 7.37 -24.71 -11.71
N GLU A 96 8.55 -24.67 -12.34
CA GLU A 96 8.70 -24.84 -13.79
C GLU A 96 8.20 -26.19 -14.28
N GLN A 97 8.58 -27.29 -13.62
CA GLN A 97 8.10 -28.64 -13.96
C GLN A 97 6.58 -28.75 -13.84
N ALA A 98 6.01 -28.21 -12.74
CA ALA A 98 4.56 -28.20 -12.55
C ALA A 98 3.84 -27.33 -13.60
N ALA A 99 4.42 -26.19 -13.98
CA ALA A 99 3.88 -25.32 -15.01
C ALA A 99 3.92 -25.96 -16.41
N LEU A 100 5.03 -26.62 -16.77
CA LEU A 100 5.22 -27.26 -18.07
C LEU A 100 4.40 -28.55 -18.22
N SER A 101 4.07 -29.23 -17.12
CA SER A 101 3.21 -30.42 -17.14
C SER A 101 1.74 -30.14 -17.48
N ASN A 102 1.33 -28.87 -17.58
CA ASN A 102 -0.08 -28.49 -17.72
C ASN A 102 -0.31 -27.52 -18.89
N ASN A 103 -1.12 -27.93 -19.87
CA ASN A 103 -1.36 -27.18 -21.12
C ASN A 103 -2.20 -25.88 -20.98
N LYS A 104 -2.37 -25.32 -19.78
CA LYS A 104 -3.11 -24.04 -19.64
C LYS A 104 -2.17 -22.87 -19.89
N ARG A 105 -2.59 -21.93 -20.75
CA ARG A 105 -1.83 -20.69 -21.09
C ARG A 105 -1.32 -19.90 -19.88
N LYS A 106 -2.06 -19.92 -18.76
CA LYS A 106 -1.63 -19.27 -17.50
C LYS A 106 -0.32 -19.83 -16.93
N PHE A 107 0.00 -21.10 -17.18
CA PHE A 107 1.24 -21.71 -16.70
C PHE A 107 2.45 -21.31 -17.55
N ILE A 108 2.27 -21.14 -18.86
CA ILE A 108 3.30 -20.56 -19.74
C ILE A 108 3.67 -19.15 -19.27
N GLY A 109 2.68 -18.35 -18.88
CA GLY A 109 2.89 -17.02 -18.31
C GLY A 109 3.75 -17.02 -17.04
N ILE A 110 3.61 -18.04 -16.18
CA ILE A 110 4.45 -18.18 -14.98
C ILE A 110 5.91 -18.40 -15.37
N VAL A 111 6.18 -19.28 -16.34
CA VAL A 111 7.54 -19.55 -16.83
C VAL A 111 8.13 -18.28 -17.45
N ILE A 112 7.39 -17.57 -18.31
CA ILE A 112 7.86 -16.31 -18.89
C ILE A 112 8.23 -15.30 -17.80
N CYS A 113 7.38 -15.09 -16.79
CA CYS A 113 7.67 -14.21 -15.67
C CYS A 113 8.94 -14.61 -14.89
N LEU A 114 9.17 -15.91 -14.68
CA LEU A 114 10.35 -16.40 -13.97
C LEU A 114 11.66 -16.11 -14.74
N TYR A 115 11.65 -16.22 -16.07
CA TYR A 115 12.85 -16.03 -16.89
C TYR A 115 13.08 -14.58 -17.34
N SER A 116 12.02 -13.78 -17.46
CA SER A 116 12.10 -12.38 -17.89
C SER A 116 12.09 -11.36 -16.76
N GLY A 117 11.68 -11.77 -15.55
CA GLY A 117 11.50 -10.85 -14.43
C GLY A 117 10.31 -9.88 -14.59
N LEU A 118 9.42 -10.12 -15.55
CA LEU A 118 8.26 -9.27 -15.79
C LEU A 118 7.28 -9.31 -14.61
N ARG A 119 6.75 -8.14 -14.23
CA ARG A 119 5.60 -8.03 -13.33
C ARG A 119 4.37 -8.61 -14.03
N ILE A 120 3.44 -9.14 -13.24
CA ILE A 120 2.17 -9.70 -13.75
C ILE A 120 1.41 -8.70 -14.64
N GLY A 121 1.49 -7.40 -14.34
CA GLY A 121 0.87 -6.36 -15.16
C GLY A 121 1.51 -6.24 -16.55
N GLU A 122 2.82 -6.36 -16.65
CA GLU A 122 3.56 -6.33 -17.92
C GLU A 122 3.27 -7.60 -18.74
N LEU A 123 3.22 -8.77 -18.09
CA LEU A 123 2.82 -10.02 -18.73
C LEU A 123 1.40 -9.96 -19.30
N LEU A 124 0.44 -9.40 -18.56
CA LEU A 124 -0.96 -9.29 -18.99
C LEU A 124 -1.17 -8.23 -20.08
N ALA A 125 -0.30 -7.22 -20.13
CA ALA A 125 -0.24 -6.20 -21.17
C ALA A 125 0.41 -6.72 -22.46
N LEU A 126 1.18 -7.81 -22.40
CA LEU A 126 1.85 -8.46 -23.53
C LEU A 126 0.89 -9.13 -24.54
N ARG A 127 -0.41 -8.82 -24.49
CA ARG A 127 -1.40 -9.37 -25.42
C ARG A 127 -1.03 -9.01 -26.85
N CYS A 128 -1.06 -10.02 -27.73
CA CYS A 128 -0.82 -9.95 -29.18
C CYS A 128 -1.41 -8.66 -29.77
N SER A 129 -0.53 -7.71 -30.07
CA SER A 129 -0.81 -6.67 -31.06
C SER A 129 -0.61 -7.20 -32.48
N GLU A 130 -0.09 -8.43 -32.64
CA GLU A 130 0.07 -9.08 -33.94
C GLU A 130 -0.33 -10.56 -33.85
N CYS A 131 -1.51 -10.87 -34.36
CA CYS A 131 -1.90 -12.11 -35.03
C CYS A 131 -3.10 -11.77 -35.93
#